data_AF-A0A409X914-F1
#
_entry.id   AF-A0A409X914-F1
#
_cell.length_a   1.000
_cell.length_b   1.000
_cell.length_c   1.000
_cell.angle_alpha   90.00
_cell.angle_beta   90.00
_cell.angle_gamma   90.00
#
_symmetry.space_group_name_H-M   'P 1'
#
loop_
_entity.id
_entity.type
_entity.pdbx_description
1 polymer ?
#
loop_
_entity_poly.entity_id
_entity_poly.type
_entity_poly.pdbx_seq_one_letter_code
_entity_poly.pdbx_strand_id
1 'polypeptide(L)'
;MGASNSVYAAHENELTGIWHQYIQDERYNLLDLQCLMAVSRDVRNLGRGVLNARVGSVLGRFVPENDDIGLIQHMLREHRSYIGGSAAFSVVVPEFFEDLPPRNLNLFVPFDCCEAWRSFFAARGYILSKHRLDSTPIWAMDSFWVCIRPGLPGPVTLSVSVDTVAMSSARILVWPFSHGG
;
A
#
# COMPACT_ATOMS: atom_id res chain seq x y z
N MET A 1 -42.88 -15.90 -16.08
CA MET A 1 -41.98 -14.79 -16.45
C MET A 1 -40.72 -14.82 -15.58
N GLY A 2 -39.80 -15.79 -15.78
CA GLY A 2 -38.65 -16.00 -14.88
C GLY A 2 -37.31 -16.34 -15.55
N ALA A 3 -37.26 -16.39 -16.88
CA ALA A 3 -36.05 -16.81 -17.61
C ALA A 3 -35.15 -15.64 -18.05
N SER A 4 -35.64 -14.39 -18.00
CA SER A 4 -34.89 -13.24 -18.49
C SER A 4 -33.78 -12.81 -17.53
N ASN A 5 -33.99 -12.89 -16.20
CA ASN A 5 -32.99 -12.46 -15.22
C ASN A 5 -31.74 -13.37 -15.18
N SER A 6 -31.83 -14.64 -15.58
CA SER A 6 -30.67 -15.55 -15.49
C SER A 6 -29.69 -15.38 -16.66
N VAL A 7 -30.18 -15.01 -17.84
CA VAL A 7 -29.32 -14.80 -19.02
C VAL A 7 -28.56 -13.48 -18.91
N TYR A 8 -29.21 -12.43 -18.42
CA TYR A 8 -28.53 -11.17 -18.12
C TYR A 8 -27.47 -11.33 -17.02
N ALA A 9 -27.78 -12.04 -15.93
CA ALA A 9 -26.81 -12.30 -14.88
C ALA A 9 -25.63 -13.18 -15.34
N ALA A 10 -25.86 -14.14 -16.25
CA ALA A 10 -24.79 -14.96 -16.81
C ALA A 10 -23.83 -14.14 -17.69
N HIS A 11 -24.36 -13.27 -18.55
CA HIS A 11 -23.53 -12.37 -19.36
C HIS A 11 -22.80 -11.31 -18.53
N GLU A 12 -23.42 -10.81 -17.45
CA GLU A 12 -22.77 -9.86 -16.53
C GLU A 12 -21.59 -10.52 -15.79
N ASN A 13 -21.72 -11.77 -15.38
CA ASN A 13 -20.62 -12.56 -14.80
C ASN A 13 -19.49 -12.82 -15.81
N GLU A 14 -19.82 -13.13 -17.06
CA GLU A 14 -18.84 -13.38 -18.12
C GLU A 14 -18.03 -12.11 -18.45
N LEU A 15 -18.71 -10.98 -18.62
CA LEU A 15 -18.06 -9.68 -18.83
C LEU A 15 -17.18 -9.29 -17.63
N THR A 16 -17.66 -9.54 -16.41
CA THR A 16 -16.88 -9.28 -15.19
C THR A 16 -15.60 -10.12 -15.15
N GLY A 17 -15.65 -11.38 -15.61
CA GLY A 17 -14.48 -12.24 -15.74
C GLY A 17 -13.45 -11.71 -16.74
N ILE A 18 -13.91 -11.24 -17.91
CA ILE A 18 -13.04 -10.63 -18.94
C ILE A 18 -12.37 -9.36 -18.40
N TRP A 19 -13.14 -8.48 -17.76
CA TRP A 19 -12.60 -7.26 -17.14
C TRP A 19 -11.62 -7.58 -16.01
N HIS A 20 -11.90 -8.59 -15.19
CA HIS A 20 -11.01 -9.01 -14.12
C HIS A 20 -9.65 -9.45 -14.66
N GLN A 21 -9.64 -10.28 -15.70
CA GLN A 21 -8.40 -10.72 -16.35
C GLN A 21 -7.64 -9.55 -16.98
N TYR A 22 -8.34 -8.70 -17.73
CA TYR A 22 -7.76 -7.57 -18.42
C TYR A 22 -7.13 -6.53 -17.46
N ILE A 23 -7.83 -6.20 -16.36
CA ILE A 23 -7.35 -5.22 -15.36
C ILE A 23 -6.20 -5.77 -14.51
N GLN A 24 -6.12 -7.09 -14.32
CA GLN A 24 -5.02 -7.72 -13.59
C GLN A 24 -3.76 -7.87 -14.45
N ASP A 25 -3.93 -8.23 -15.72
CA ASP A 25 -2.82 -8.50 -16.62
C ASP A 25 -2.18 -7.20 -17.14
N GLU A 26 -2.97 -6.14 -17.34
CA GLU A 26 -2.44 -4.85 -17.76
C GLU A 26 -1.95 -3.99 -16.58
N ARG A 27 -0.74 -3.44 -16.73
CA ARG A 27 -0.05 -2.61 -15.73
C ARG A 27 -0.57 -1.17 -15.71
N TYR A 28 -1.89 -0.99 -15.64
CA TYR A 28 -2.53 0.32 -15.54
C TYR A 28 -1.91 1.17 -14.44
N ASN A 29 -1.55 2.42 -14.73
CA ASN A 29 -1.23 3.37 -13.68
C ASN A 29 -2.51 3.72 -12.88
N LEU A 30 -2.35 4.42 -11.76
CA LEU A 30 -3.47 4.77 -10.88
C LEU A 30 -4.52 5.63 -11.58
N LEU A 31 -4.12 6.53 -12.49
CA LEU A 31 -5.05 7.42 -13.18
C LEU A 31 -5.96 6.63 -14.13
N ASP A 32 -5.38 5.72 -14.90
CA ASP A 32 -6.15 4.83 -15.79
C ASP A 32 -7.12 3.96 -14.99
N LEU A 33 -6.63 3.41 -13.87
CA LEU A 33 -7.46 2.59 -13.00
C LEU A 33 -8.58 3.41 -12.35
N GLN A 34 -8.33 4.66 -11.96
CA GLN A 34 -9.37 5.57 -11.45
C GLN A 34 -10.46 5.84 -12.48
N CYS A 35 -10.09 6.05 -13.75
CA CYS A 35 -11.03 6.21 -14.85
C CYS A 35 -11.93 4.97 -15.00
N LEU A 36 -11.34 3.76 -14.95
CA LEU A 36 -12.10 2.51 -15.00
C LEU A 36 -13.01 2.33 -13.76
N MET A 37 -12.50 2.63 -12.57
CA MET A 37 -13.25 2.54 -11.30
C MET A 37 -14.42 3.54 -11.20
N ALA A 38 -14.48 4.53 -12.08
CA ALA A 38 -15.60 5.47 -12.16
C ALA A 38 -16.81 4.90 -12.93
N VAL A 39 -16.61 3.85 -13.75
CA VAL A 39 -17.64 3.31 -14.65
C VAL A 39 -18.77 2.60 -13.90
N SER A 40 -18.44 1.69 -12.98
CA SER A 40 -19.44 0.93 -12.22
C SER A 40 -18.93 0.55 -10.83
N ARG A 41 -19.85 0.14 -9.95
CA ARG A 41 -19.51 -0.35 -8.60
C ARG A 41 -18.65 -1.62 -8.66
N ASP A 42 -18.94 -2.51 -9.59
CA ASP A 42 -18.22 -3.79 -9.70
C ASP A 42 -16.79 -3.57 -10.22
N VAL A 43 -16.62 -2.73 -11.24
CA VAL A 43 -15.28 -2.35 -11.73
C VAL A 43 -14.50 -1.59 -10.66
N ARG A 44 -15.18 -0.79 -9.84
CA ARG A 44 -14.55 -0.16 -8.66
C ARG A 44 -14.02 -1.18 -7.65
N ASN A 45 -14.79 -2.24 -7.39
CA ASN A 45 -14.36 -3.32 -6.48
C ASN A 45 -13.17 -4.09 -7.09
N LEU A 46 -13.19 -4.37 -8.39
CA LEU A 46 -12.08 -4.98 -9.11
C LEU A 46 -10.81 -4.14 -9.02
N GLY A 47 -10.89 -2.83 -9.32
CA GLY A 47 -9.75 -1.92 -9.24
C GLY A 47 -9.17 -1.83 -7.82
N ARG A 48 -10.03 -1.82 -6.80
CA ARG A 48 -9.57 -1.91 -5.38
C ARG A 48 -8.85 -3.23 -5.10
N GLY A 49 -9.35 -4.34 -5.65
CA GLY A 49 -8.71 -5.65 -5.55
C GLY A 49 -7.31 -5.65 -6.17
N VAL A 50 -7.16 -5.10 -7.37
CA VAL A 50 -5.87 -4.96 -8.06
C VAL A 50 -4.90 -4.09 -7.27
N LEU A 51 -5.35 -2.94 -6.75
CA LEU A 51 -4.50 -2.08 -5.92
C LEU A 51 -4.07 -2.78 -4.63
N ASN A 52 -4.98 -3.49 -3.94
CA ASN A 52 -4.63 -4.27 -2.75
C ASN A 52 -3.62 -5.38 -3.05
N ALA A 53 -3.76 -6.08 -4.19
CA ALA A 53 -2.82 -7.09 -4.63
C ALA A 53 -1.43 -6.49 -4.93
N ARG A 54 -1.37 -5.31 -5.57
CA ARG A 54 -0.12 -4.58 -5.81
C ARG A 54 0.55 -4.15 -4.51
N VAL A 55 -0.22 -3.60 -3.55
CA VAL A 55 0.29 -3.27 -2.21
C VAL A 55 0.84 -4.52 -1.54
N GLY A 56 0.10 -5.64 -1.57
CA GLY A 56 0.55 -6.91 -1.01
C GLY A 56 1.87 -7.41 -1.63
N SER A 57 1.97 -7.38 -2.96
CA SER A 57 3.18 -7.75 -3.70
C SER A 57 4.40 -6.88 -3.32
N VAL A 58 4.21 -5.56 -3.22
CA VAL A 58 5.27 -4.64 -2.79
C VAL A 58 5.68 -4.91 -1.35
N LEU A 59 4.72 -5.08 -0.43
CA LEU A 59 5.01 -5.38 0.97
C LEU A 59 5.75 -6.73 1.13
N GLY A 60 5.37 -7.74 0.37
CA GLY A 60 6.00 -9.07 0.38
C GLY A 60 7.49 -9.07 0.01
N ARG A 61 8.02 -7.99 -0.56
CA ARG A 61 9.48 -7.84 -0.78
C ARG A 61 10.24 -7.47 0.47
N PHE A 62 9.57 -6.82 1.42
CA PHE A 62 10.18 -6.29 2.64
C PHE A 62 9.79 -7.08 3.88
N VAL A 63 9.05 -8.17 3.68
CA VAL A 63 8.42 -9.01 4.69
C VAL A 63 8.69 -10.45 4.25
N PRO A 64 9.21 -11.33 5.11
CA PRO A 64 9.47 -12.71 4.68
C PRO A 64 8.18 -13.46 4.39
N GLU A 65 8.30 -14.50 3.57
CA GLU A 65 7.20 -15.31 3.08
C GLU A 65 6.33 -15.94 4.20
N ASN A 66 6.92 -16.15 5.39
CA ASN A 66 6.23 -16.74 6.53
C ASN A 66 5.40 -15.74 7.35
N ASP A 67 5.60 -14.43 7.12
CA ASP A 67 4.92 -13.38 7.86
C ASP A 67 3.61 -12.98 7.16
N ASP A 68 2.57 -12.71 7.96
CA ASP A 68 1.25 -12.33 7.46
C ASP A 68 1.24 -10.87 6.91
N ILE A 69 1.22 -10.74 5.58
CA ILE A 69 1.08 -9.45 4.87
C ILE A 69 -0.24 -8.76 5.24
N GLY A 70 -1.31 -9.53 5.47
CA GLY A 70 -2.61 -9.01 5.87
C GLY A 70 -2.56 -8.29 7.21
N LEU A 71 -1.68 -8.72 8.12
CA LEU A 71 -1.47 -8.05 9.40
C LEU A 71 -0.76 -6.70 9.23
N ILE A 72 0.16 -6.55 8.28
CA ILE A 72 0.77 -5.25 7.98
C ILE A 72 -0.26 -4.29 7.39
N GLN A 73 -1.10 -4.78 6.47
CA GLN A 73 -2.21 -4.01 5.92
C GLN A 73 -3.24 -3.64 7.00
N HIS A 74 -3.42 -4.48 8.01
CA HIS A 74 -4.23 -4.15 9.19
C HIS A 74 -3.59 -3.04 10.02
N MET A 75 -2.31 -3.18 10.38
CA MET A 75 -1.54 -2.16 11.13
C MET A 75 -1.55 -0.80 10.44
N LEU A 76 -1.41 -0.76 9.11
CA LEU A 76 -1.50 0.48 8.32
C LEU A 76 -2.86 1.17 8.52
N ARG A 77 -3.96 0.41 8.52
CA ARG A 77 -5.32 0.95 8.69
C ARG A 77 -5.59 1.36 10.14
N GLU A 78 -5.28 0.49 11.09
CA GLU A 78 -5.52 0.71 12.51
C GLU A 78 -4.78 1.94 13.03
N HIS A 79 -3.49 2.05 12.68
CA HIS A 79 -2.62 3.13 13.14
C HIS A 79 -2.55 4.30 12.16
N ARG A 80 -3.47 4.40 11.19
CA ARG A 80 -3.53 5.47 10.17
C ARG A 80 -2.15 5.78 9.57
N SER A 81 -1.38 4.74 9.33
CA SER A 81 -0.03 4.78 8.83
C SER A 81 -0.02 4.51 7.33
N TYR A 82 1.04 4.94 6.66
CA TYR A 82 1.03 5.05 5.21
C TYR A 82 2.30 4.53 4.58
N ILE A 83 2.18 3.90 3.41
CA ILE A 83 3.34 3.55 2.58
C ILE A 83 3.74 4.79 1.78
N GLY A 84 5.04 5.02 1.69
CA GLY A 84 5.66 6.16 1.05
C GLY A 84 6.77 5.81 0.06
N GLY A 85 7.26 6.84 -0.61
CA GLY A 85 8.46 6.76 -1.45
C GLY A 85 8.30 5.81 -2.64
N SER A 86 9.39 5.14 -3.01
CA SER A 86 9.45 4.23 -4.15
C SER A 86 8.46 3.07 -4.07
N ALA A 87 8.21 2.53 -2.87
CA ALA A 87 7.23 1.47 -2.65
C ALA A 87 5.79 1.92 -2.93
N ALA A 88 5.41 3.13 -2.51
CA ALA A 88 4.11 3.70 -2.86
C ALA A 88 4.03 4.00 -4.37
N PHE A 89 5.09 4.59 -4.93
CA PHE A 89 5.13 4.94 -6.33
C PHE A 89 5.05 3.72 -7.26
N SER A 90 5.62 2.57 -6.87
CA SER A 90 5.49 1.33 -7.66
C SER A 90 4.08 0.72 -7.67
N VAL A 91 3.22 1.09 -6.71
CA VAL A 91 1.80 0.71 -6.74
C VAL A 91 1.03 1.61 -7.72
N VAL A 92 1.37 2.89 -7.73
CA VAL A 92 0.69 3.95 -8.51
C VAL A 92 1.11 3.91 -9.98
N VAL A 93 2.41 3.74 -10.26
CA VAL A 93 3.00 3.75 -11.60
C VAL A 93 3.89 2.51 -11.75
N PRO A 94 3.30 1.31 -11.92
CA PRO A 94 4.05 0.06 -11.92
C PRO A 94 5.06 -0.05 -13.08
N GLU A 95 4.74 0.55 -14.23
CA GLU A 95 5.61 0.60 -15.43
C GLU A 95 6.97 1.27 -15.19
N PHE A 96 7.09 2.14 -14.17
CA PHE A 96 8.36 2.79 -13.85
C PHE A 96 9.34 1.85 -13.12
N PHE A 97 8.85 0.78 -12.50
CA PHE A 97 9.62 -0.12 -11.64
C PHE A 97 9.76 -1.53 -12.23
N GLU A 98 9.59 -1.69 -13.54
CA GLU A 98 9.72 -3.00 -14.20
C GLU A 98 11.14 -3.55 -14.09
N ASP A 99 12.12 -2.73 -14.44
CA ASP A 99 13.53 -3.11 -14.43
C ASP A 99 14.17 -2.96 -13.05
N LEU A 100 13.63 -2.05 -12.25
CA LEU A 100 14.21 -1.69 -10.96
C LEU A 100 13.15 -1.69 -9.87
N PRO A 101 13.01 -2.79 -9.10
CA PRO A 101 12.07 -2.84 -8.00
C PRO A 101 12.44 -1.85 -6.88
N PRO A 102 11.47 -1.39 -6.06
CA PRO A 102 11.75 -0.59 -4.87
C PRO A 102 12.75 -1.31 -3.95
N ARG A 103 13.75 -0.56 -3.48
CA ARG A 103 14.84 -1.09 -2.63
C ARG A 103 14.60 -0.89 -1.14
N ASN A 104 13.56 -0.16 -0.76
CA ASN A 104 13.23 0.17 0.61
C ASN A 104 11.72 0.40 0.76
N LEU A 105 11.20 0.11 1.95
CA LEU A 105 9.83 0.42 2.33
C LEU A 105 9.85 1.62 3.27
N ASN A 106 9.23 2.73 2.86
CA ASN A 106 9.04 3.88 3.75
C ASN A 106 7.64 3.83 4.34
N LEU A 107 7.54 3.81 5.67
CA LEU A 107 6.29 3.90 6.41
C LEU A 107 6.22 5.25 7.12
N PHE A 108 5.21 6.04 6.79
CA PHE A 108 4.89 7.23 7.57
C PHE A 108 3.96 6.83 8.71
N VAL A 109 4.42 7.05 9.93
CA VAL A 109 3.76 6.57 11.15
C VAL A 109 3.46 7.76 12.07
N PRO A 110 2.22 7.88 12.58
CA PRO A 110 1.91 8.84 13.64
C PRO A 110 2.76 8.61 14.89
N PHE A 111 3.16 9.69 15.56
CA PHE A 111 4.05 9.61 16.74
C PHE A 111 3.54 8.67 17.84
N ASP A 112 2.25 8.73 18.15
CA ASP A 112 1.58 7.89 19.15
C ASP A 112 1.56 6.39 18.79
N CYS A 113 1.73 6.06 17.51
CA CYS A 113 1.75 4.69 17.02
C CYS A 113 3.16 4.13 16.79
N CYS A 114 4.20 4.95 17.00
CA CYS A 114 5.58 4.56 16.72
C CYS A 114 6.01 3.29 17.49
N GLU A 115 5.70 3.20 18.78
CA GLU A 115 6.07 2.04 19.61
C GLU A 115 5.37 0.76 19.18
N ALA A 116 4.13 0.84 18.68
CA ALA A 116 3.40 -0.32 18.16
C ALA A 116 4.12 -0.88 16.92
N TRP A 117 4.51 -0.01 15.99
CA TRP A 117 5.29 -0.41 14.81
C TRP A 117 6.68 -0.94 15.17
N ARG A 118 7.36 -0.31 16.12
CA ARG A 118 8.67 -0.79 16.60
C ARG A 118 8.57 -2.20 17.17
N SER A 119 7.59 -2.42 18.05
CA SER A 119 7.32 -3.73 18.65
C SER A 119 6.94 -4.77 17.60
N PHE A 120 6.13 -4.37 16.61
CA PHE A 120 5.72 -5.22 15.50
C PHE A 120 6.91 -5.74 14.69
N PHE A 121 7.86 -4.88 14.33
CA PHE A 121 9.05 -5.26 13.57
C PHE A 121 10.07 -6.01 14.45
N ALA A 122 10.26 -5.59 15.71
CA ALA A 122 11.15 -6.29 16.63
C ALA A 122 10.73 -7.75 16.87
N ALA A 123 9.42 -7.99 17.06
CA ALA A 123 8.87 -9.34 17.24
C ALA A 123 9.07 -10.25 16.01
N ARG A 124 9.33 -9.66 14.85
CA ARG A 124 9.62 -10.36 13.58
C ARG A 124 11.13 -10.44 13.30
N GLY A 125 11.98 -10.14 14.27
CA GLY A 125 13.43 -10.28 14.11
C GLY A 125 14.08 -9.20 13.24
N TYR A 126 13.40 -8.06 13.05
CA TYR A 126 14.07 -6.88 12.51
C TYR A 126 14.97 -6.26 13.60
N ILE A 127 16.12 -5.78 13.18
CA ILE A 127 17.04 -4.98 13.99
C ILE A 127 16.67 -3.52 13.79
N LEU A 128 16.34 -2.81 14.87
CA LEU A 128 15.90 -1.43 14.81
C LEU A 128 17.03 -0.49 15.22
N SER A 129 17.24 0.55 14.42
CA SER A 129 18.20 1.62 14.72
C SER A 129 17.49 2.97 14.63
N LYS A 130 17.64 3.80 15.66
CA LYS A 130 17.13 5.17 15.66
C LYS A 130 18.16 6.08 15.02
N HIS A 131 17.73 6.93 14.10
CA HIS A 131 18.57 7.93 13.47
C HIS A 131 18.02 9.32 13.76
N ARG A 132 18.93 10.29 13.92
CA ARG A 132 18.57 11.71 14.07
C ARG A 132 18.60 12.37 12.69
N LEU A 133 17.68 13.32 12.49
CA LEU A 133 17.72 14.20 11.32
C LEU A 133 18.77 15.27 11.61
N ASP A 134 20.00 15.05 11.15
CA ASP A 134 21.13 15.88 11.57
C ASP A 134 21.18 17.27 10.91
N SER A 135 20.39 17.57 9.86
CA SER A 135 20.49 18.91 9.23
C SER A 135 19.43 19.36 8.21
N THR A 136 18.37 18.61 7.94
CA THR A 136 17.30 19.13 7.06
C THR A 136 15.93 18.76 7.61
N PRO A 137 15.12 19.73 8.05
CA PRO A 137 13.75 19.45 8.41
C PRO A 137 13.00 19.12 7.11
N ILE A 138 12.78 17.84 6.86
CA ILE A 138 11.52 17.46 6.25
C ILE A 138 10.51 17.90 7.32
N TRP A 139 9.90 19.06 7.09
CA TRP A 139 9.15 19.94 8.00
C TRP A 139 7.98 19.30 8.76
N ALA A 140 7.88 17.97 8.74
CA ALA A 140 6.88 17.15 9.39
C ALA A 140 7.47 15.90 10.09
N MET A 141 8.78 15.65 10.08
CA MET A 141 9.38 14.46 10.69
C MET A 141 10.25 14.81 11.89
N ASP A 142 9.99 14.13 13.00
CA ASP A 142 10.69 14.35 14.27
C ASP A 142 11.79 13.31 14.49
N SER A 143 11.59 12.10 13.97
CA SER A 143 12.59 11.04 14.01
C SER A 143 12.33 10.00 12.92
N PHE A 144 13.35 9.23 12.58
CA PHE A 144 13.15 8.03 11.77
C PHE A 144 13.88 6.83 12.36
N TRP A 145 13.30 5.66 12.15
CA TRP A 145 13.85 4.37 12.51
C TRP A 145 14.15 3.59 11.25
N VAL A 146 15.30 2.92 11.23
CA VAL A 146 15.63 1.98 10.17
C VAL A 146 15.55 0.58 10.76
N CYS A 147 14.66 -0.23 10.19
CA CYS A 147 14.41 -1.62 10.55
C CYS A 147 15.01 -2.52 9.47
N ILE A 148 15.99 -3.34 9.85
CA ILE A 148 16.73 -4.21 8.93
C ILE A 148 16.52 -5.65 9.36
N ARG A 149 16.10 -6.51 8.44
CA ARG A 149 16.08 -7.96 8.67
C ARG A 149 17.15 -8.63 7.81
N PRO A 150 18.10 -9.36 8.41
CA PRO A 150 19.09 -10.12 7.65
C PRO A 150 18.41 -11.07 6.65
N GLY A 151 18.90 -11.09 5.41
CA GLY A 151 18.36 -11.94 4.34
C GLY A 151 17.24 -11.33 3.50
N LEU A 152 16.74 -10.12 3.84
CA LEU A 152 15.80 -9.38 3.00
C LEU A 152 16.50 -8.38 2.08
N PRO A 153 15.91 -8.05 0.92
CA PRO A 153 16.56 -7.23 -0.12
C PRO A 153 16.75 -5.76 0.26
N GLY A 154 16.07 -5.27 1.30
CA GLY A 154 16.14 -3.87 1.67
C GLY A 154 15.57 -3.53 3.05
N PRO A 155 15.90 -2.34 3.58
CA PRO A 155 15.41 -1.89 4.87
C PRO A 155 13.95 -1.42 4.82
N VAL A 156 13.31 -1.44 5.98
CA VAL A 156 12.05 -0.72 6.24
C VAL A 156 12.37 0.52 7.07
N THR A 157 12.04 1.69 6.55
CA THR A 157 12.22 2.97 7.25
C THR A 157 10.89 3.40 7.85
N LEU A 158 10.84 3.62 9.16
CA LEU A 158 9.71 4.24 9.85
C LEU A 158 9.99 5.72 10.00
N SER A 159 9.30 6.54 9.23
CA SER A 159 9.30 7.98 9.32
C SER A 159 8.22 8.42 10.30
N VAL A 160 8.63 8.96 11.44
CA VAL A 160 7.72 9.32 12.54
C VAL A 160 7.40 10.81 12.47
N SER A 161 6.11 11.13 12.40
CA SER A 161 5.61 12.50 12.36
C SER A 161 4.77 12.80 13.61
N VAL A 162 5.02 13.96 14.23
CA VAL A 162 4.22 14.46 15.36
C VAL A 162 2.97 15.20 14.87
N ASP A 163 2.96 15.64 13.61
CA ASP A 163 1.83 16.33 13.01
C ASP A 163 1.07 15.42 12.04
N THR A 164 0.00 14.82 12.55
CA THR A 164 -0.94 14.04 11.74
C THR A 164 -1.63 14.87 10.64
N VAL A 165 -1.71 16.20 10.78
CA VAL A 165 -2.22 17.11 9.75
C VAL A 165 -1.20 17.30 8.64
N ALA A 166 0.09 17.42 8.96
CA ALA A 166 1.16 17.43 7.95
C ALA A 166 1.24 16.09 7.18
N MET A 167 0.98 14.95 7.85
CA MET A 167 0.80 13.65 7.17
C MET A 167 -0.41 13.64 6.23
N SER A 168 -1.45 14.42 6.55
CA SER A 168 -2.63 14.60 5.70
C SER A 168 -2.33 15.43 4.45
N SER A 169 -1.41 16.39 4.53
CA SER A 169 -0.96 17.18 3.39
C SER A 169 -0.01 16.40 2.46
N ALA A 170 0.71 15.43 3.01
CA ALA A 170 1.47 14.43 2.24
C ALA A 170 0.57 13.38 1.53
N ARG A 171 -0.77 13.47 1.67
CA ARG A 171 -1.76 12.59 1.00
C ARG A 171 -1.69 12.57 -0.51
N ILE A 172 -1.01 13.54 -1.13
CA ILE A 172 -0.83 13.60 -2.59
C ILE A 172 -0.06 12.35 -3.10
N LEU A 173 0.63 11.59 -2.23
CA LEU A 173 1.34 10.35 -2.58
C LEU A 173 0.89 9.12 -1.77
N VAL A 174 -0.22 9.19 -1.05
CA VAL A 174 -0.50 8.28 0.06
C VAL A 174 -1.92 7.73 0.07
N TRP A 175 -2.01 6.40 0.09
CA TRP A 175 -3.21 5.59 0.28
C TRP A 175 -3.87 5.87 1.64
N PRO A 176 -5.10 6.42 1.68
CA PRO A 176 -6.15 5.57 2.21
C PRO A 176 -7.43 5.69 1.39
N PHE A 177 -7.90 4.58 0.81
CA PHE A 177 -9.31 4.48 0.46
C PHE A 177 -10.12 4.24 1.74
N SER A 178 -10.41 5.32 2.46
CA SER A 178 -11.44 5.32 3.50
C SER A 178 -12.73 4.80 2.89
N HIS A 179 -13.30 3.76 3.52
CA HIS A 179 -14.65 3.29 3.24
C HIS A 179 -15.63 4.37 3.70
N GLY A 180 -16.01 5.26 2.79
CA GLY A 180 -17.28 5.98 2.89
C GLY A 180 -18.37 5.09 2.29
N GLY A 181 -19.25 4.60 3.15
CA GLY A 181 -20.58 4.12 2.75
C GLY A 181 -21.48 5.28 2.35
#